data_AF-A0A923ZM08-F1
#
_entry.id   AF-A0A923ZM08-F1
#
_cell.length_a   1.000
_cell.length_b   1.000
_cell.length_c   1.000
_cell.angle_alpha   90.00
_cell.angle_beta   90.00
_cell.angle_gamma   90.00
#
_symmetry.space_group_name_H-M   'P 1'
#
loop_
_entity.id
_entity.type
_entity.pdbx_description
1 polymer ?
#
loop_
_entity_poly.entity_id
_entity_poly.type
_entity_poly.pdbx_seq_one_letter_code
_entity_poly.pdbx_strand_id
1 'polypeptide(L)'
;MKSCHGYHVEQMPRDTSFCKYTIEQDEVFIVNDTFKNNAYQHYPVVQSNPAARFYAGTPLRTYDSHNIGTLCVLDIKPNELSTDQIKCLKA
;
A
#
# COMPACT_ATOMS: atom_id res chain seq x y z
N MET A 1 -3.65 11.63 -2.81
CA MET A 1 -2.28 11.14 -3.06
C MET A 1 -1.44 12.32 -3.52
N LYS A 2 -0.26 12.53 -2.93
CA LYS A 2 0.64 13.63 -3.35
C LYS A 2 1.52 13.27 -4.54
N SER A 3 1.92 12.01 -4.65
CA SER A 3 2.67 11.46 -5.79
C SER A 3 2.04 10.13 -6.15
N CYS A 4 1.72 9.94 -7.43
CA CYS A 4 1.13 8.72 -7.95
C CYS A 4 1.49 8.58 -9.43
N HIS A 5 1.92 7.40 -9.83
CA HIS A 5 2.21 7.08 -11.21
C HIS A 5 1.56 5.73 -11.54
N GLY A 6 0.94 5.61 -12.73
CA GLY A 6 0.27 4.39 -13.16
C GLY A 6 -1.11 4.13 -12.52
N TYR A 7 -1.59 5.00 -11.62
CA TYR A 7 -2.91 4.89 -11.01
C TYR A 7 -3.56 6.28 -10.93
N HIS A 8 -4.76 6.44 -11.48
CA HIS A 8 -5.41 7.75 -11.62
C HIS A 8 -6.43 7.97 -10.50
N VAL A 9 -5.96 8.27 -9.29
CA VAL A 9 -6.81 8.62 -8.15
C VAL A 9 -6.24 9.85 -7.46
N GLU A 10 -7.02 10.92 -7.39
CA GLU A 10 -6.57 12.18 -6.78
C GLU A 10 -6.43 12.04 -5.26
N GLN A 11 -7.43 11.47 -4.60
CA GLN A 11 -7.47 11.31 -3.14
C GLN A 11 -8.25 10.07 -2.73
N MET A 12 -7.89 9.49 -1.60
CA MET A 12 -8.58 8.36 -0.99
C MET A 12 -8.70 8.60 0.50
N PRO A 13 -9.84 8.33 1.13
CA PRO A 13 -9.97 8.41 2.58
C PRO A 13 -8.95 7.50 3.25
N ARG A 14 -8.25 8.02 4.27
CA ARG A 14 -7.22 7.25 4.99
C ARG A 14 -7.80 5.98 5.61
N ASP A 15 -9.00 6.07 6.19
CA ASP A 15 -9.67 4.97 6.91
C ASP A 15 -10.01 3.78 6.01
N THR A 16 -10.13 4.02 4.70
CA THR A 16 -10.42 3.01 3.69
C THR A 16 -9.21 2.75 2.77
N SER A 17 -8.00 3.11 3.22
CA SER A 17 -6.75 2.92 2.49
C SER A 17 -5.83 1.96 3.25
N PHE A 18 -5.01 1.20 2.52
CA PHE A 18 -3.96 0.38 3.12
C PHE A 18 -2.88 1.19 3.83
N CYS A 19 -2.70 2.46 3.42
CA CYS A 19 -1.70 3.35 3.99
C CYS A 19 -1.87 3.58 5.49
N LYS A 20 -3.08 3.42 6.04
CA LYS A 20 -3.30 3.50 7.49
C LYS A 20 -2.57 2.39 8.26
N TYR A 21 -2.51 1.18 7.70
CA TYR A 21 -1.78 0.07 8.31
C TYR A 21 -0.28 0.24 8.12
N THR A 22 0.14 0.69 6.93
CA THR A 22 1.55 0.93 6.64
C THR A 22 2.17 2.00 7.52
N ILE A 23 1.47 3.11 7.78
CA ILE A 23 2.04 4.21 8.57
C ILE A 23 2.14 3.89 10.08
N GLU A 24 1.42 2.88 10.55
CA GLU A 24 1.44 2.41 11.95
C GLU A 24 2.50 1.32 12.20
N GLN A 25 3.18 0.85 11.16
CA GLN A 25 4.20 -0.19 11.24
C GLN A 25 5.59 0.37 10.94
N ASP A 26 6.63 -0.25 11.52
CA ASP A 26 8.03 0.01 11.17
C ASP A 26 8.50 -0.83 9.96
N GLU A 27 7.71 -1.82 9.60
CA GLU A 27 8.01 -2.84 8.61
C GLU A 27 7.16 -2.68 7.35
N VAL A 28 7.56 -3.36 6.26
CA VAL A 28 6.78 -3.35 5.02
C VAL A 28 5.46 -4.09 5.26
N PHE A 29 4.36 -3.41 5.00
CA PHE A 29 3.03 -4.01 5.02
C PHE A 29 2.68 -4.54 3.63
N ILE A 30 2.42 -5.85 3.51
CA ILE A 30 2.17 -6.54 2.24
C ILE A 30 0.80 -7.22 2.26
N VAL A 31 0.06 -7.05 1.18
CA VAL A 31 -1.16 -7.79 0.85
C VAL A 31 -0.98 -8.45 -0.51
N ASN A 32 -0.69 -9.76 -0.50
CA ASN A 32 -0.39 -10.52 -1.72
C ASN A 32 -1.61 -10.65 -2.65
N ASP A 33 -2.81 -10.80 -2.08
CA ASP A 33 -4.08 -10.78 -2.81
C ASP A 33 -5.19 -10.16 -1.94
N THR A 34 -5.64 -8.96 -2.29
CA THR A 34 -6.69 -8.23 -1.56
C THR A 34 -8.01 -9.00 -1.56
N PHE A 35 -8.27 -9.82 -2.58
CA PHE A 35 -9.51 -10.61 -2.68
C PHE A 35 -9.49 -11.81 -1.74
N LYS A 36 -8.32 -12.23 -1.23
CA LYS A 36 -8.22 -13.33 -0.26
C LYS A 36 -8.32 -12.84 1.18
N ASN A 37 -8.37 -11.52 1.39
CA ASN A 37 -8.39 -10.93 2.71
C ASN A 37 -9.74 -10.27 3.03
N ASN A 38 -10.56 -10.96 3.82
CA ASN A 38 -11.89 -10.49 4.21
C ASN A 38 -11.88 -9.09 4.88
N ALA A 39 -10.77 -8.71 5.52
CA ALA A 39 -10.64 -7.39 6.14
C ALA A 39 -10.54 -6.25 5.13
N TYR A 40 -10.20 -6.53 3.86
CA TYR A 40 -9.90 -5.51 2.85
C TYR A 40 -10.72 -5.65 1.57
N GLN A 41 -11.37 -6.80 1.33
CA GLN A 41 -12.23 -7.04 0.16
C GLN A 41 -13.29 -5.95 -0.08
N HIS A 42 -13.74 -5.28 0.99
CA HIS A 42 -14.74 -4.23 0.95
C HIS A 42 -14.17 -2.82 0.74
N TYR A 43 -12.85 -2.68 0.60
CA TYR A 43 -12.23 -1.36 0.44
C TYR A 43 -12.51 -0.84 -0.98
N PRO A 44 -12.75 0.48 -1.15
CA PRO A 44 -13.07 1.06 -2.45
C PRO A 44 -12.04 0.75 -3.54
N VAL A 45 -10.74 0.73 -3.17
CA VAL A 45 -9.63 0.40 -4.08
C VAL A 45 -9.61 -1.06 -4.54
N VAL A 46 -10.26 -1.94 -3.78
CA VAL A 46 -10.39 -3.38 -4.08
C VAL A 46 -11.66 -3.63 -4.90
N GLN A 47 -12.70 -2.82 -4.72
CA GLN A 47 -13.94 -2.90 -5.47
C GLN A 47 -13.96 -2.03 -6.75
N SER A 48 -12.92 -1.22 -6.98
CA SER A 48 -12.81 -0.35 -8.16
C SER A 48 -12.56 -1.14 -9.45
N ASN A 49 -12.66 -0.47 -10.60
CA ASN A 49 -12.24 -1.01 -11.89
C ASN A 49 -11.14 -0.10 -12.50
N PRO A 50 -9.89 -0.59 -12.65
CA PRO A 50 -9.44 -1.91 -12.25
C PRO A 50 -9.33 -2.06 -10.71
N ALA A 51 -9.53 -3.29 -10.24
CA ALA A 51 -9.44 -3.63 -8.82
C ALA A 51 -7.98 -3.81 -8.42
N ALA A 52 -7.54 -3.15 -7.35
CA ALA A 52 -6.24 -3.43 -6.77
C ALA A 52 -6.25 -4.84 -6.15
N ARG A 53 -5.34 -5.69 -6.61
CA ARG A 53 -5.16 -7.07 -6.15
C ARG A 53 -3.93 -7.22 -5.27
N PHE A 54 -2.91 -6.42 -5.45
CA PHE A 54 -1.70 -6.45 -4.64
C PHE A 54 -1.40 -5.06 -4.05
N TYR A 55 -0.89 -5.06 -2.84
CA TYR A 55 -0.37 -3.87 -2.17
C TYR A 55 0.92 -4.21 -1.43
N ALA A 56 1.93 -3.36 -1.56
CA ALA A 56 3.06 -3.34 -0.64
C ALA A 56 3.40 -1.89 -0.29
N GLY A 57 3.56 -1.59 0.99
CA GLY A 57 3.87 -0.24 1.44
C GLY A 57 4.88 -0.20 2.58
N THR A 58 5.71 0.84 2.60
CA THR A 58 6.61 1.18 3.70
C THR A 58 6.28 2.58 4.23
N PRO A 59 6.45 2.85 5.54
CA PRO A 59 6.36 4.21 6.06
C PRO A 59 7.48 5.11 5.49
N LEU A 60 7.16 6.37 5.23
CA LEU A 60 8.16 7.42 4.97
C LEU A 60 8.47 8.12 6.30
N ARG A 61 9.73 8.03 6.74
CA ARG A 61 10.18 8.54 8.03
C ARG A 61 11.03 9.80 7.86
N THR A 62 10.85 10.76 8.76
CA THR A 62 11.76 11.90 8.89
C THR A 62 13.03 11.47 9.66
N TYR A 63 14.07 12.30 9.62
CA TYR A 63 15.25 12.14 10.48
C TYR A 63 14.88 12.04 11.97
N ASP A 64 13.85 12.78 12.40
CA ASP A 64 13.34 12.74 13.78
C ASP A 64 12.39 11.55 14.06
N SER A 65 12.45 10.48 13.26
CA SER A 65 11.67 9.24 13.42
C SER A 65 10.14 9.35 13.34
N HIS A 66 9.61 10.45 12.78
CA HIS A 66 8.17 10.60 12.58
C HIS A 66 7.73 10.03 11.22
N ASN A 67 6.66 9.22 11.22
CA ASN A 67 6.05 8.70 9.99
C ASN A 67 5.15 9.78 9.38
N ILE A 68 5.57 10.36 8.26
CA ILE A 68 4.86 11.47 7.59
C ILE A 68 4.01 11.05 6.40
N GLY A 69 4.10 9.77 6.02
CA GLY A 69 3.37 9.21 4.89
C GLY A 69 3.82 7.80 4.59
N THR A 70 3.51 7.33 3.38
CA THR A 70 3.80 5.97 2.93
C THR A 70 4.26 5.98 1.48
N LEU A 71 5.25 5.17 1.15
CA LEU A 71 5.54 4.79 -0.23
C LEU A 71 4.91 3.42 -0.46
N CYS A 72 4.15 3.27 -1.54
CA CYS A 72 3.49 2.01 -1.82
C CYS A 72 3.42 1.68 -3.32
N VAL A 73 3.37 0.38 -3.59
CA VAL A 73 3.15 -0.21 -4.91
C VAL A 73 1.77 -0.89 -4.89
N LEU A 74 1.00 -0.63 -5.94
CA LEU A 74 -0.30 -1.25 -6.19
C LEU A 74 -0.22 -2.00 -7.52
N ASP A 75 -0.84 -3.18 -7.59
CA ASP A 75 -0.99 -3.94 -8.84
C ASP A 75 -2.41 -4.52 -8.93
N ILE A 76 -2.89 -4.72 -10.16
CA ILE A 76 -4.18 -5.30 -10.50
C ILE A 76 -4.12 -6.84 -10.59
N LYS A 77 -2.93 -7.41 -10.37
CA LYS A 77 -2.70 -8.85 -10.23
C LYS A 77 -2.14 -9.17 -8.85
N PRO A 78 -2.46 -10.34 -8.26
CA PRO A 78 -1.78 -10.82 -7.08
C PRO A 78 -0.27 -10.91 -7.31
N ASN A 79 0.52 -10.63 -6.27
CA ASN A 79 1.97 -10.65 -6.37
C ASN A 79 2.59 -11.02 -5.02
N GLU A 80 3.86 -11.45 -5.07
CA GLU A 80 4.67 -11.76 -3.91
C GLU A 80 6.06 -11.17 -4.12
N LEU A 81 6.50 -10.33 -3.18
CA LEU A 81 7.81 -9.69 -3.28
C LEU A 81 8.92 -10.66 -2.86
N SER A 82 10.01 -10.65 -3.62
CA SER A 82 11.25 -11.29 -3.18
C SER A 82 11.86 -10.53 -2.00
N THR A 83 12.73 -11.20 -1.24
CA THR A 83 13.46 -10.57 -0.13
C THR A 83 14.23 -9.34 -0.58
N ASP A 84 14.80 -9.34 -1.77
CA ASP A 84 15.56 -8.20 -2.29
C ASP A 84 14.63 -7.04 -2.68
N GLN A 85 13.44 -7.31 -3.22
CA GLN A 85 12.43 -6.28 -3.48
C GLN A 85 11.92 -5.66 -2.18
N ILE A 86 11.72 -6.46 -1.13
CA ILE A 86 11.33 -5.96 0.20
C ILE A 86 12.43 -5.04 0.75
N LYS A 87 13.71 -5.43 0.62
CA LYS A 87 14.85 -4.58 1.03
C LYS A 87 14.90 -3.28 0.23
N CYS A 88 14.71 -3.31 -1.08
CA CYS A 88 14.67 -2.09 -1.90
C CYS A 88 13.52 -1.17 -1.54
N LEU A 89 12.39 -1.72 -1.06
CA LEU A 89 11.25 -0.93 -0.62
C LEU A 89 11.48 -0.32 0.77
N LYS A 90 12.26 -0.97 1.63
CA LYS A 90 12.73 -0.40 2.90
C LYS A 90 13.84 0.61 2.63
N ALA A 91 13.46 1.88 2.53
CA ALA A 91 14.40 3.00 2.53
C ALA A 91 14.99 3.22 3.93
#